data_AF-A0A8S9GIU7-F1
#
_entry.id   AF-A0A8S9GIU7-F1
#
_cell.length_a   1.000
_cell.length_b   1.000
_cell.length_c   1.000
_cell.angle_alpha   90.00
_cell.angle_beta   90.00
_cell.angle_gamma   90.00
#
_symmetry.space_group_name_H-M   'P 1'
#
loop_
_entity.id
_entity.type
_entity.pdbx_description
1 polymer ?
#
loop_
_entity_poly.entity_id
_entity_poly.type
_entity_poly.pdbx_seq_one_letter_code
_entity_poly.pdbx_strand_id
1 'polypeptide(L)'
;MRGDDECVLVTDRKGKGVFKHNLGAQSIATLGDRMAEENDGEPVDDLALMKRAYTNKKTGQIDDGLVREVVTLVQTQVQDEVSQLQTEDDDSTASTNLSRFRINEIVESSVPKKKGRLVGLGRRTRSVPPSSAPPPFVDPEILTAQLKNKDDRISLLETQRLNQQMMEMMQRMYPNEVFPNVVFPNVQDP
;
A
#
# COMPACT_ATOMS: atom_id res chain seq x y z
N MET A 1 37.89 -11.88 39.73
CA MET A 1 36.93 -11.04 39.00
C MET A 1 37.38 -11.00 37.56
N ARG A 2 36.80 -11.83 36.69
CA ARG A 2 37.10 -11.80 35.25
C ARG A 2 36.07 -10.88 34.63
N GLY A 3 36.55 -9.84 33.96
CA GLY A 3 35.74 -8.80 33.34
C GLY A 3 34.77 -9.41 32.34
N ASP A 4 33.53 -9.01 32.48
CA ASP A 4 32.51 -9.22 31.47
C ASP A 4 32.93 -8.40 30.25
N ASP A 5 33.39 -9.08 29.22
CA ASP A 5 33.52 -8.54 27.87
C ASP A 5 32.10 -8.18 27.38
N GLU A 6 31.58 -7.04 27.85
CA GLU A 6 30.42 -6.40 27.29
C GLU A 6 30.84 -5.91 25.90
N CYS A 7 30.70 -6.80 24.92
CA CYS A 7 30.69 -6.47 23.50
C CYS A 7 29.53 -5.50 23.26
N VAL A 8 29.73 -4.23 23.61
CA VAL A 8 28.90 -3.12 23.15
C VAL A 8 29.16 -3.03 21.66
N LEU A 9 28.43 -3.83 20.89
CA LEU A 9 28.31 -3.64 19.46
C LEU A 9 27.63 -2.29 19.28
N VAL A 10 28.45 -1.24 19.17
CA VAL A 10 28.08 0.13 18.83
C VAL A 10 27.50 0.11 17.43
N THR A 11 26.23 -0.29 17.35
CA THR A 11 25.36 0.06 16.24
C THR A 11 24.65 1.33 16.68
N ASP A 12 24.72 2.36 15.85
CA ASP A 12 24.10 3.66 16.03
C ASP A 12 22.56 3.54 16.21
N ARG A 13 22.15 3.14 17.42
CA ARG A 13 20.75 2.92 17.83
C ARG A 13 20.33 3.94 18.87
N LYS A 14 21.01 5.10 18.96
CA LYS A 14 20.65 6.20 19.87
C LYS A 14 20.34 5.75 21.31
N GLY A 15 21.12 4.80 21.85
CA GLY A 15 20.94 4.29 23.22
C GLY A 15 19.72 3.36 23.44
N LYS A 16 19.09 2.83 22.39
CA LYS A 16 17.85 2.02 22.48
C LYS A 16 18.09 0.52 22.74
N GLY A 17 19.25 0.17 23.27
CA GLY A 17 19.61 -1.19 23.65
C GLY A 17 19.87 -2.15 22.48
N VAL A 18 20.05 -3.42 22.83
CA VAL A 18 20.33 -4.52 21.88
C VAL A 18 19.12 -4.86 21.02
N PHE A 19 19.37 -5.32 19.79
CA PHE A 19 18.30 -5.70 18.88
C PHE A 19 17.65 -7.01 19.33
N LYS A 20 16.34 -6.99 19.54
CA LYS A 20 15.57 -8.16 20.00
C LYS A 20 14.38 -8.42 19.09
N HIS A 21 14.11 -9.68 18.79
CA HIS A 21 12.89 -10.11 18.08
C HIS A 21 12.38 -11.40 18.74
N ASN A 22 11.07 -11.64 18.70
CA ASN A 22 10.40 -12.69 19.48
C ASN A 22 9.98 -13.91 18.63
N LEU A 23 10.68 -14.13 17.50
CA LEU A 23 10.38 -15.18 16.53
C LEU A 23 11.18 -16.48 16.71
N GLY A 24 12.15 -16.51 17.63
CA GLY A 24 13.04 -17.65 17.78
C GLY A 24 13.86 -17.90 16.51
N ALA A 25 13.84 -19.12 15.99
CA ALA A 25 14.56 -19.49 14.75
C ALA A 25 13.87 -19.01 13.46
N GLN A 26 12.67 -18.45 13.58
CA GLN A 26 11.86 -18.12 12.44
C GLN A 26 12.17 -16.72 11.90
N SER A 27 12.28 -16.59 10.59
CA SER A 27 12.51 -15.30 9.94
C SER A 27 11.24 -14.42 9.91
N ILE A 28 11.43 -13.11 9.70
CA ILE A 28 10.35 -12.15 9.44
C ILE A 28 9.57 -12.49 8.17
N ALA A 29 10.26 -12.91 7.10
CA ALA A 29 9.61 -13.29 5.85
C ALA A 29 8.67 -14.49 6.07
N THR A 30 9.17 -15.52 6.74
CA THR A 30 8.38 -16.70 7.12
C THR A 30 7.23 -16.36 8.09
N LEU A 31 7.33 -15.26 8.84
CA LEU A 31 6.19 -14.77 9.63
C LEU A 31 5.13 -14.15 8.71
N GLY A 32 5.56 -13.33 7.75
CA GLY A 32 4.69 -12.69 6.78
C GLY A 32 3.91 -13.71 5.97
N ASP A 33 4.58 -14.75 5.46
CA ASP A 33 3.94 -15.81 4.68
C ASP A 33 2.85 -16.53 5.50
N ARG A 34 3.16 -16.90 6.76
CA ARG A 34 2.16 -17.54 7.63
C ARG A 34 1.03 -16.60 8.00
N MET A 35 1.32 -15.32 8.27
CA MET A 35 0.26 -14.37 8.56
C MET A 35 -0.64 -14.17 7.35
N ALA A 36 -0.11 -14.24 6.13
CA ALA A 36 -0.94 -14.21 4.93
C ALA A 36 -1.82 -15.47 4.85
N GLU A 37 -1.27 -16.65 5.08
CA GLU A 37 -2.04 -17.90 5.16
C GLU A 37 -3.14 -17.85 6.24
N GLU A 38 -2.85 -17.28 7.41
CA GLU A 38 -3.82 -17.05 8.51
C GLU A 38 -4.93 -16.06 8.12
N ASN A 39 -4.70 -15.18 7.13
CA ASN A 39 -5.65 -14.19 6.62
C ASN A 39 -6.17 -14.56 5.23
N ASP A 40 -6.53 -15.84 5.02
CA ASP A 40 -7.11 -16.32 3.75
C ASP A 40 -6.24 -16.08 2.51
N GLY A 41 -4.92 -16.01 2.69
CA GLY A 41 -3.94 -15.70 1.65
C GLY A 41 -3.70 -14.21 1.42
N GLU A 42 -4.41 -13.32 2.11
CA GLU A 42 -4.21 -11.87 1.99
C GLU A 42 -2.99 -11.39 2.80
N PRO A 43 -2.06 -10.64 2.19
CA PRO A 43 -0.87 -10.17 2.88
C PRO A 43 -1.24 -9.13 3.94
N VAL A 44 -0.66 -9.28 5.13
CA VAL A 44 -0.80 -8.30 6.22
C VAL A 44 0.00 -7.02 5.94
N ASP A 45 -0.41 -5.92 6.58
CA ASP A 45 0.38 -4.69 6.58
C ASP A 45 1.67 -4.84 7.42
N ASP A 46 2.65 -4.01 7.12
CA ASP A 46 3.97 -4.06 7.75
C ASP A 46 3.94 -3.66 9.23
N LEU A 47 2.95 -2.88 9.66
CA LEU A 47 2.77 -2.49 11.07
C LEU A 47 2.28 -3.69 11.89
N ALA A 48 1.32 -4.46 11.38
CA ALA A 48 0.86 -5.70 11.97
C ALA A 48 1.99 -6.73 12.04
N LEU A 49 2.78 -6.85 10.96
CA LEU A 49 3.94 -7.75 10.92
C LEU A 49 4.99 -7.37 11.97
N MET A 50 5.33 -6.09 12.10
CA MET A 50 6.24 -5.61 13.15
C MET A 50 5.68 -5.87 14.54
N LYS A 51 4.42 -5.53 14.81
CA LYS A 51 3.81 -5.79 16.11
C LYS A 51 3.90 -7.27 16.46
N ARG A 52 3.55 -8.16 15.53
CA ARG A 52 3.60 -9.62 15.76
C ARG A 52 5.02 -10.11 16.04
N ALA A 53 6.00 -9.61 15.31
CA ALA A 53 7.38 -10.06 15.40
C ALA A 53 8.11 -9.63 16.67
N TYR A 54 7.80 -8.44 17.18
CA TYR A 54 8.53 -7.84 18.30
C TYR A 54 7.75 -7.87 19.62
N THR A 55 6.47 -8.21 19.60
CA THR A 55 5.67 -8.36 20.82
C THR A 55 6.07 -9.63 21.56
N ASN A 56 6.37 -9.47 22.84
CA ASN A 56 6.59 -10.57 23.76
C ASN A 56 5.26 -11.23 24.10
N LYS A 57 5.14 -12.54 23.86
CA LYS A 57 3.89 -13.27 24.12
C LYS A 57 3.50 -13.32 25.59
N LYS A 58 4.44 -13.16 26.52
CA LYS A 58 4.18 -13.20 27.97
C LYS A 58 3.71 -11.85 28.51
N THR A 59 4.34 -10.76 28.07
CA THR A 59 4.05 -9.41 28.58
C THR A 59 3.12 -8.60 27.69
N GLY A 60 2.93 -9.01 26.44
CA GLY A 60 2.17 -8.25 25.43
C GLY A 60 2.87 -6.97 24.97
N GLN A 61 4.12 -6.73 25.37
CA GLN A 61 4.86 -5.50 25.06
C GLN A 61 5.95 -5.74 24.01
N ILE A 62 6.35 -4.66 23.33
CA ILE A 62 7.48 -4.68 22.40
C ILE A 62 8.78 -4.54 23.19
N ASP A 63 9.63 -5.57 23.12
CA ASP A 63 10.88 -5.64 23.86
C ASP A 63 11.99 -4.76 23.26
N ASP A 64 11.99 -4.57 21.94
CA ASP A 64 13.00 -3.77 21.27
C ASP A 64 12.69 -2.27 21.37
N GLY A 65 13.67 -1.50 21.88
CA GLY A 65 13.50 -0.08 22.15
C GLY A 65 13.25 0.77 20.90
N LEU A 66 13.92 0.49 19.78
CA LEU A 66 13.69 1.24 18.53
C LEU A 66 12.36 0.84 17.91
N VAL A 67 12.06 -0.45 17.83
CA VAL A 67 10.83 -0.92 17.19
C VAL A 67 9.62 -0.43 17.98
N ARG A 68 9.70 -0.35 19.31
CA ARG A 68 8.64 0.23 20.13
C ARG A 68 8.35 1.67 19.73
N GLU A 69 9.36 2.52 19.61
CA GLU A 69 9.18 3.93 19.19
C GLU A 69 8.64 4.06 17.77
N VAL A 70 9.14 3.23 16.85
CA VAL A 70 8.69 3.20 15.47
C VAL A 70 7.21 2.79 15.40
N VAL A 71 6.81 1.75 16.13
CA VAL A 71 5.42 1.30 16.17
C VAL A 71 4.52 2.38 16.75
N THR A 72 4.93 3.04 17.84
CA THR A 72 4.18 4.17 18.41
C THR A 72 4.04 5.31 17.41
N LEU A 73 5.12 5.71 16.76
CA LEU A 73 5.11 6.78 15.76
C LEU A 73 4.17 6.47 14.59
N VAL A 74 4.26 5.27 14.02
CA VAL A 74 3.39 4.85 12.92
C VAL A 74 1.94 4.80 13.38
N GLN A 75 1.65 4.29 14.59
CA GLN A 75 0.28 4.28 15.11
C GLN A 75 -0.30 5.68 15.25
N THR A 76 0.48 6.64 15.75
CA THR A 76 0.05 8.04 15.85
C THR A 76 -0.23 8.63 14.46
N GLN A 77 0.67 8.44 13.49
CA GLN A 77 0.47 8.96 12.13
C GLN A 77 -0.74 8.33 11.43
N VAL A 78 -0.91 7.01 11.57
CA VAL A 78 -2.09 6.30 11.05
C VAL A 78 -3.36 6.89 11.67
N GLN A 79 -3.36 7.16 12.98
CA GLN A 79 -4.50 7.76 13.67
C GLN A 79 -4.77 9.20 13.21
N ASP A 80 -3.74 10.04 13.08
CA ASP A 80 -3.86 11.43 12.65
C ASP A 80 -4.40 11.52 11.21
N GLU A 81 -3.99 10.60 10.33
CA GLU A 81 -4.53 10.50 8.97
C GLU A 81 -5.99 10.04 8.96
N VAL A 82 -6.36 9.07 9.80
CA VAL A 82 -7.76 8.68 9.97
C VAL A 82 -8.60 9.87 10.46
N SER A 83 -8.10 10.64 11.42
CA SER A 83 -8.79 11.81 11.95
C SER A 83 -8.99 12.93 10.91
N GLN A 84 -8.03 13.14 10.00
CA GLN A 84 -8.19 14.08 8.89
C GLN A 84 -9.27 13.65 7.89
N LEU A 85 -9.52 12.36 7.75
CA LEU A 85 -10.56 11.82 6.86
C LEU A 85 -11.96 11.82 7.49
N GLN A 86 -12.06 12.10 8.80
CA GLN A 86 -13.32 12.12 9.57
C GLN A 86 -13.84 13.53 9.85
N THR A 87 -13.37 14.56 9.15
CA THR A 87 -13.95 15.90 9.30
C THR A 87 -15.25 16.00 8.49
N GLU A 88 -16.33 16.19 9.23
CA GLU A 88 -17.69 16.60 8.84
C GLU A 88 -18.71 15.46 8.70
N ASP A 89 -19.41 15.26 9.84
CA ASP A 89 -20.65 14.51 10.09
C ASP A 89 -20.60 12.97 10.24
N ASP A 90 -21.27 12.58 11.33
CA ASP A 90 -21.84 11.27 11.70
C ASP A 90 -21.11 10.45 12.79
N ASP A 91 -21.85 10.20 13.87
CA ASP A 91 -21.52 9.48 15.11
C ASP A 91 -21.46 7.95 14.87
N SER A 92 -20.79 7.55 13.78
CA SER A 92 -20.57 6.17 13.43
C SER A 92 -19.20 5.74 13.95
N THR A 93 -19.21 4.80 14.90
CA THR A 93 -18.08 3.99 15.37
C THR A 93 -16.96 3.86 14.32
N ALA A 94 -15.88 4.61 14.56
CA ALA A 94 -14.75 4.83 13.64
C ALA A 94 -14.22 3.53 13.03
N SER A 95 -14.53 3.33 11.75
CA SER A 95 -13.91 2.28 10.95
C SER A 95 -12.58 2.80 10.41
N THR A 96 -11.50 2.17 10.86
CA THR A 96 -10.10 2.39 10.50
C THR A 96 -9.82 1.94 9.06
N ASN A 97 -10.37 2.62 8.06
CA ASN A 97 -10.26 2.20 6.66
C ASN A 97 -9.10 2.88 5.92
N LEU A 98 -7.93 2.99 6.54
CA LEU A 98 -6.72 3.26 5.75
C LEU A 98 -6.34 1.99 4.99
N SER A 99 -6.15 2.11 3.68
CA SER A 99 -5.68 1.01 2.85
C SER A 99 -4.35 0.47 3.39
N ARG A 100 -4.16 -0.86 3.32
CA ARG A 100 -2.89 -1.54 3.60
C ARG A 100 -1.71 -0.84 2.91
N PHE A 101 -1.91 -0.39 1.68
CA PHE A 101 -0.87 0.30 0.92
C PHE A 101 -0.47 1.63 1.57
N ARG A 102 -1.45 2.40 2.07
CA ARG A 102 -1.22 3.67 2.75
C ARG A 102 -0.53 3.47 4.09
N ILE A 103 -0.96 2.47 4.88
CA ILE A 103 -0.28 2.09 6.12
C ILE A 103 1.18 1.70 5.83
N ASN A 104 1.41 0.91 4.78
CA ASN A 104 2.74 0.50 4.39
C ASN A 104 3.62 1.69 3.96
N GLU A 105 3.06 2.71 3.32
CA GLU A 105 3.79 3.95 2.98
C GLU A 105 4.23 4.71 4.23
N ILE A 106 3.33 4.88 5.21
CA ILE A 106 3.62 5.51 6.51
C ILE A 106 4.73 4.75 7.26
N VAL A 107 4.68 3.41 7.25
CA VAL A 107 5.74 2.58 7.81
C VAL A 107 7.07 2.82 7.08
N GLU A 108 7.04 2.93 5.76
CA GLU A 108 8.26 3.09 4.95
C GLU A 108 8.97 4.42 5.14
N SER A 109 8.21 5.48 5.48
CA SER A 109 8.72 6.81 5.79
C SER A 109 9.22 6.93 7.23
N SER A 110 8.59 6.21 8.17
CA SER A 110 8.89 6.27 9.60
C SER A 110 10.00 5.31 10.05
N VAL A 111 10.14 4.14 9.42
CA VAL A 111 11.12 3.13 9.82
C VAL A 111 12.53 3.49 9.30
N PRO A 112 13.55 3.54 10.17
CA PRO A 112 14.93 3.78 9.73
C PRO A 112 15.42 2.74 8.72
N LYS A 113 16.18 3.19 7.72
CA LYS A 113 16.76 2.34 6.67
C LYS A 113 18.26 2.15 6.91
N LYS A 114 18.74 0.90 6.89
CA LYS A 114 20.18 0.56 6.94
C LYS A 114 20.54 -0.33 5.75
N LYS A 115 21.41 0.16 4.85
CA LYS A 115 21.83 -0.56 3.62
C LYS A 115 20.62 -1.03 2.77
N GLY A 116 19.62 -0.16 2.61
CA GLY A 116 18.38 -0.47 1.88
C GLY A 116 17.45 -1.49 2.56
N ARG A 117 17.69 -1.80 3.84
CA ARG A 117 16.82 -2.66 4.66
C ARG A 117 16.09 -1.81 5.69
N LEU A 118 14.78 -1.99 5.79
CA LEU A 118 13.98 -1.41 6.86
C LEU A 118 14.33 -2.13 8.16
N VAL A 119 14.62 -1.36 9.21
CA VAL A 119 14.87 -1.93 10.55
C VAL A 119 13.68 -2.78 10.94
N GLY A 120 13.98 -4.04 11.28
CA GLY A 120 13.01 -5.01 11.74
C GLY A 120 12.10 -5.66 10.70
N LEU A 121 12.12 -5.18 9.45
CA LEU A 121 11.35 -5.72 8.32
C LEU A 121 12.21 -6.33 7.21
N GLY A 122 13.51 -6.02 7.17
CA GLY A 122 14.43 -6.56 6.18
C GLY A 122 14.36 -5.83 4.83
N ARG A 123 14.57 -6.54 3.73
CA ARG A 123 14.40 -5.97 2.38
C ARG A 123 12.92 -6.01 2.05
N ARG A 124 12.31 -4.86 1.75
CA ARG A 124 11.01 -4.88 1.07
C ARG A 124 11.20 -5.48 -0.31
N THR A 125 10.49 -6.57 -0.58
CA THR A 125 10.21 -6.99 -1.95
C THR A 125 9.41 -5.87 -2.58
N ARG A 126 10.03 -5.14 -3.50
CA ARG A 126 9.33 -4.17 -4.33
C ARG A 126 8.15 -4.92 -4.97
N SER A 127 6.94 -4.37 -4.92
CA SER A 127 5.76 -4.93 -5.61
C SER A 127 5.97 -5.02 -7.13
N VAL A 128 6.99 -4.33 -7.62
CA VAL A 128 7.47 -4.42 -8.99
C VAL A 128 8.63 -5.41 -9.02
N PRO A 129 8.60 -6.43 -9.91
CA PRO A 129 9.73 -7.32 -10.09
C PRO A 129 11.01 -6.50 -10.34
N PRO A 130 12.19 -6.99 -9.90
CA PRO A 130 13.43 -6.30 -10.19
C PRO A 130 13.52 -6.11 -11.70
N SER A 131 14.05 -4.97 -12.16
CA SER A 131 14.19 -4.66 -13.59
C SER A 131 14.96 -5.74 -14.38
N SER A 132 15.67 -6.63 -13.68
CA SER A 132 16.41 -7.78 -14.21
C SER A 132 15.58 -9.07 -14.32
N ALA A 133 14.34 -9.11 -13.83
CA ALA A 133 13.46 -10.24 -14.06
C ALA A 133 13.10 -10.28 -15.55
N PRO A 134 13.32 -11.40 -16.26
CA PRO A 134 12.87 -11.53 -17.63
C PRO A 134 11.36 -11.27 -17.65
N PRO A 135 10.85 -10.33 -18.48
CA PRO A 135 9.41 -10.19 -18.64
C PRO A 135 8.85 -11.55 -19.09
N PRO A 136 7.64 -11.93 -18.63
CA PRO A 136 6.97 -13.06 -19.25
C PRO A 136 6.94 -12.81 -20.75
N PHE A 137 7.33 -13.81 -21.54
CA PHE A 137 7.34 -13.69 -22.99
C PHE A 137 5.88 -13.49 -23.44
N VAL A 138 5.54 -12.25 -23.76
CA VAL A 138 4.27 -11.88 -24.40
C VAL A 138 4.60 -11.71 -25.86
N ASP A 139 3.88 -12.45 -26.71
CA ASP A 139 4.01 -12.35 -28.15
C ASP A 139 3.80 -10.88 -28.60
N PRO A 140 4.77 -10.27 -29.32
CA PRO A 140 4.65 -8.91 -29.84
C PRO A 140 3.36 -8.69 -30.64
N GLU A 141 2.84 -9.70 -31.33
CA GLU A 141 1.59 -9.60 -32.10
C GLU A 141 0.37 -9.46 -31.20
N ILE A 142 0.33 -10.18 -30.08
CA ILE A 142 -0.79 -10.10 -29.11
C ILE A 142 -0.75 -8.74 -28.40
N LEU A 143 0.44 -8.25 -28.06
CA LEU A 143 0.60 -6.96 -27.39
C LEU A 143 0.19 -5.79 -28.30
N THR A 144 0.57 -5.82 -29.57
CA THR A 144 0.18 -4.80 -30.56
C THR A 144 -1.32 -4.83 -30.86
N ALA A 145 -1.92 -6.02 -30.96
CA ALA A 145 -3.37 -6.17 -31.11
C ALA A 145 -4.14 -5.61 -29.90
N GLN A 146 -3.67 -5.87 -28.67
CA GLN A 146 -4.29 -5.32 -27.45
C GLN A 146 -4.14 -3.80 -27.35
N LEU A 147 -2.99 -3.25 -27.72
CA LEU A 147 -2.77 -1.80 -27.75
C LEU A 147 -3.74 -1.13 -28.72
N LYS A 148 -3.85 -1.66 -29.93
CA LYS A 148 -4.76 -1.13 -30.95
C LYS A 148 -6.22 -1.17 -30.49
N ASN A 149 -6.65 -2.29 -29.90
CA ASN A 149 -8.01 -2.41 -29.36
C ASN A 149 -8.30 -1.39 -28.22
N LYS A 150 -7.31 -1.11 -27.37
CA LYS A 150 -7.45 -0.10 -26.31
C LYS A 150 -7.49 1.31 -26.90
N ASP A 151 -6.68 1.60 -27.91
CA ASP A 151 -6.70 2.89 -28.62
C ASP A 151 -8.05 3.13 -29.32
N ASP A 152 -8.60 2.11 -29.99
CA ASP A 152 -9.92 2.18 -30.62
C ASP A 152 -11.02 2.47 -29.57
N ARG A 153 -10.96 1.79 -28.41
CA ARG A 153 -11.90 2.02 -27.31
C ARG A 153 -11.74 3.40 -26.69
N ILE A 154 -10.52 3.93 -26.57
CA ILE A 154 -10.29 5.30 -26.09
C ILE A 154 -10.89 6.31 -27.07
N SER A 155 -10.62 6.16 -28.37
CA SER A 155 -11.17 7.03 -29.41
C SER A 155 -12.72 7.06 -29.38
N LEU A 156 -13.34 5.89 -29.19
CA LEU A 156 -14.80 5.79 -29.06
C LEU A 156 -15.32 6.53 -27.81
N LEU A 157 -14.67 6.32 -26.66
CA LEU A 157 -15.07 6.97 -25.40
C LEU A 157 -14.83 8.48 -25.41
N GLU A 158 -13.76 8.95 -26.05
CA GLU A 158 -13.50 10.39 -26.22
C GLU A 158 -14.55 11.04 -27.09
N THR A 159 -14.95 10.38 -28.17
CA THR A 159 -16.04 10.86 -29.05
C THR A 159 -17.36 10.90 -28.29
N GLN A 160 -17.68 9.85 -27.53
CA GLN A 160 -18.88 9.82 -26.69
C GLN A 160 -18.87 10.93 -25.62
N ARG A 161 -17.73 11.14 -24.96
CA ARG A 161 -17.56 12.18 -23.94
C ARG A 161 -17.68 13.58 -24.54
N LEU A 162 -17.10 13.82 -25.73
CA LEU A 162 -17.23 15.10 -26.44
C LEU A 162 -18.69 15.37 -26.80
N ASN A 163 -19.39 14.37 -27.33
CA ASN A 163 -20.82 14.47 -27.66
C ASN A 163 -21.66 14.76 -26.40
N GLN A 164 -21.37 14.08 -25.29
CA GLN A 164 -22.02 14.32 -24.00
C GLN A 164 -21.78 15.76 -23.51
N GLN A 165 -20.54 16.25 -23.56
CA GLN A 165 -20.19 17.61 -23.17
C GLN A 165 -20.89 18.67 -24.04
N MET A 166 -20.96 18.46 -25.36
CA MET A 166 -21.68 19.35 -26.25
C MET A 166 -23.18 19.36 -25.95
N MET A 167 -23.76 18.20 -25.65
CA MET A 167 -25.17 18.08 -25.27
C MET A 167 -25.47 18.81 -23.94
N GLU A 168 -24.61 18.64 -22.94
CA GLU A 168 -24.73 19.34 -21.65
C GLU A 168 -24.54 20.84 -21.78
N MET A 169 -23.62 21.30 -22.63
CA MET A 169 -23.42 22.72 -22.92
C MET A 169 -24.69 23.31 -23.55
N MET A 170 -25.27 22.64 -24.55
CA MET A 170 -26.51 23.06 -25.20
C MET A 170 -27.69 23.13 -24.23
N GLN A 171 -27.85 22.13 -23.35
CA GLN A 171 -28.90 22.13 -22.32
C GLN A 171 -28.74 23.28 -21.32
N ARG A 172 -27.51 23.68 -20.98
CA ARG A 172 -27.27 24.84 -20.11
C ARG A 172 -27.57 26.17 -20.77
N MET A 173 -27.33 26.30 -22.08
CA MET A 173 -27.65 27.55 -22.80
C MET A 173 -29.14 27.70 -23.09
N TYR A 174 -29.86 26.60 -23.29
CA TYR A 174 -31.29 26.59 -23.64
C TYR A 174 -32.08 25.64 -22.73
N PRO A 175 -32.29 26.01 -21.45
CA PRO A 175 -32.94 25.14 -20.46
C PRO A 175 -34.43 24.88 -20.74
N ASN A 176 -35.05 25.66 -21.63
CA ASN A 176 -36.48 25.58 -21.96
C ASN A 176 -36.76 24.85 -23.28
N GLU A 177 -35.73 24.34 -23.97
CA GLU A 177 -35.91 23.57 -25.21
C GLU A 177 -35.72 22.07 -24.97
N VAL A 178 -36.72 21.27 -25.35
CA VAL A 178 -36.66 19.81 -25.31
C VAL A 178 -35.90 19.32 -26.54
N PHE A 179 -34.59 19.09 -26.39
CA PHE A 179 -33.78 18.52 -27.46
C PHE A 179 -34.17 17.05 -27.69
N PRO A 180 -34.53 16.63 -28.91
CA PRO A 180 -34.87 15.23 -29.20
C PRO A 180 -33.65 14.34 -28.96
N ASN A 181 -33.89 13.14 -28.42
CA ASN A 181 -32.84 12.17 -28.12
C ASN A 181 -32.26 11.65 -29.45
N VAL A 182 -31.13 12.23 -29.90
CA VAL A 182 -30.45 11.80 -31.12
C VAL A 182 -29.76 10.47 -30.81
N VAL A 183 -30.42 9.36 -31.17
CA VAL A 183 -29.78 8.05 -31.25
C VAL A 183 -28.79 8.12 -32.40
N PHE A 184 -27.51 8.25 -32.09
CA PHE A 184 -26.47 8.11 -33.10
C PHE A 184 -26.53 6.68 -33.63
N PRO A 185 -26.70 6.47 -34.96
CA PRO A 185 -26.69 5.12 -35.50
C PRO A 185 -25.35 4.48 -35.17
N ASN A 186 -25.40 3.27 -34.59
CA ASN A 186 -24.23 2.40 -34.52
C ASN A 186 -23.71 2.29 -35.95
N VAL A 187 -22.52 2.83 -36.20
CA VAL A 187 -21.78 2.57 -37.43
C VAL A 187 -21.37 1.10 -37.35
N GLN A 188 -22.26 0.24 -37.82
CA GLN A 188 -21.97 -1.12 -38.17
C GLN A 188 -21.42 -1.05 -39.59
N ASP A 189 -20.10 -1.03 -39.73
CA ASP A 189 -19.47 -1.23 -41.03
C ASP A 189 -19.10 -2.72 -41.24
N PRO A 190 -19.08 -3.21 -42.49
CA PRO A 190 -18.81 -4.61 -42.85
C PRO A 190 -17.36 -5.05 -42.59
#